data_AF-A0A8H7R4T5-F1
#
_entry.id   AF-A0A8H7R4T5-F1
#
_cell.length_a   1.000
_cell.length_b   1.000
_cell.length_c   1.000
_cell.angle_alpha   90.00
_cell.angle_beta   90.00
_cell.angle_gamma   90.00
#
_symmetry.space_group_name_H-M   'P 1'
#
loop_
_entity.id
_entity.type
_entity.pdbx_description
1 polymer ?
#
loop_
_entity_poly.entity_id
_entity_poly.type
_entity_poly.pdbx_seq_one_letter_code
_entity_poly.pdbx_strand_id
1 'polypeptide(L)'
;MSDNKVDGLPPIQLPPTIVHYYIASAPLPEATVKKSNKEGAAVARRSSHSAVEKRRREKMNDKIERLKDLLPACNPYYSTSVQQPIHKLSVLQASIDYIGQLHHQLEMRLPKDSPLLKDISAIRDRLKKNQEVFEK
;
A
#
# COMPACT_ATOMS: atom_id res chain seq x y z
N MET A 1 13.86 71.28 14.14
CA MET A 1 14.62 70.03 14.35
C MET A 1 13.61 68.91 14.24
N SER A 2 13.62 68.19 13.12
CA SER A 2 12.63 67.19 12.77
C SER A 2 13.24 65.82 13.01
N ASP A 3 12.80 65.14 14.07
CA ASP A 3 13.27 63.80 14.41
C ASP A 3 12.46 62.74 13.67
N ASN A 4 13.14 62.06 12.74
CA ASN A 4 12.70 60.87 12.02
C ASN A 4 12.53 59.71 13.01
N LYS A 5 11.28 59.32 13.28
CA LYS A 5 10.98 58.10 14.03
C LYS A 5 10.61 56.99 13.06
N VAL A 6 11.60 56.16 12.73
CA VAL A 6 11.39 54.94 11.94
C VAL A 6 10.71 53.89 12.81
N ASP A 7 9.60 53.35 12.31
CA ASP A 7 8.75 52.36 12.96
C ASP A 7 9.50 51.03 13.14
N GLY A 8 9.67 50.61 14.41
CA GLY A 8 10.21 49.30 14.76
C GLY A 8 9.12 48.23 14.68
N LEU A 9 9.25 47.30 13.72
CA LEU A 9 8.44 46.08 13.62
C LEU A 9 8.56 45.21 14.90
N PRO A 10 7.49 44.52 15.32
CA PRO A 10 7.52 43.68 16.52
C PRO A 10 8.39 42.42 16.31
N PRO A 11 9.05 41.93 17.38
CA PRO A 11 9.94 40.78 17.30
C PRO A 11 9.17 39.48 16.97
N ILE A 12 9.65 38.76 15.96
CA ILE A 12 9.18 37.43 15.60
C ILE A 12 9.63 36.44 16.69
N GLN A 13 8.68 35.88 17.46
CA GLN A 13 8.96 34.74 18.32
C GLN A 13 8.96 33.46 17.48
N LEU A 14 10.15 32.91 17.24
CA LEU A 14 10.31 31.54 16.75
C LEU A 14 10.05 30.54 17.90
N PRO A 15 9.36 29.42 17.65
CA PRO A 15 9.09 28.44 18.69
C PRO A 15 10.41 27.78 19.16
N PRO A 16 10.52 27.42 20.46
CA PRO A 16 11.73 26.83 20.99
C PRO A 16 12.01 25.47 20.36
N THR A 17 13.28 25.24 20.02
CA THR A 17 13.84 24.01 19.47
C THR A 17 13.52 22.84 20.40
N ILE A 18 12.73 21.86 19.95
CA ILE A 18 12.48 20.63 20.69
C ILE A 18 13.75 19.79 20.67
N VAL A 19 14.53 19.87 21.74
CA VAL A 19 15.64 18.95 22.01
C VAL A 19 15.04 17.66 22.56
N HIS A 20 14.86 16.64 21.72
CA HIS A 20 14.51 15.30 22.20
C HIS A 20 15.75 14.64 22.82
N TYR A 21 15.87 14.71 24.14
CA TYR A 21 16.79 13.85 24.89
C TYR A 21 16.05 12.62 25.42
N TYR A 22 16.56 11.45 25.05
CA TYR A 22 16.16 10.16 25.60
C TYR A 22 16.87 10.00 26.95
N ILE A 23 16.13 10.01 28.07
CA ILE A 23 16.69 9.76 29.40
C ILE A 23 16.19 8.42 29.92
N ALA A 24 17.16 7.55 30.18
CA ALA A 24 17.04 6.23 30.78
C ALA A 24 16.54 6.29 32.24
N SER A 25 15.85 5.22 32.63
CA SER A 25 15.11 5.03 33.88
C SER A 25 15.95 5.14 35.16
N ALA A 26 15.54 6.00 36.10
CA ALA A 26 15.76 5.85 37.56
C ALA A 26 14.69 6.65 38.37
N PRO A 27 14.35 6.28 39.63
CA PRO A 27 13.02 6.53 40.23
C PRO A 27 12.96 7.58 41.37
N LEU A 28 11.71 7.91 41.78
CA LEU A 28 11.17 8.60 43.00
C LEU A 28 10.78 10.11 42.86
N PRO A 29 9.83 10.69 43.68
CA PRO A 29 8.83 10.16 44.62
C PRO A 29 7.37 10.71 44.44
N GLU A 30 6.44 10.10 45.18
CA GLU A 30 5.02 10.38 45.51
C GLU A 30 4.15 11.51 44.88
N ALA A 31 3.03 11.05 44.31
CA ALA A 31 1.64 11.50 44.53
C ALA A 31 1.11 12.82 43.93
N THR A 32 0.79 12.78 42.62
CA THR A 32 -0.57 13.08 42.14
C THR A 32 -1.00 12.03 41.11
N VAL A 33 -1.82 11.08 41.53
CA VAL A 33 -2.31 9.97 40.70
C VAL A 33 -3.34 10.51 39.68
N LYS A 34 -2.87 11.05 38.55
CA LYS A 34 -3.60 10.87 37.29
C LYS A 34 -3.21 9.49 36.81
N LYS A 35 -4.06 8.51 37.13
CA LYS A 35 -3.99 7.13 36.67
C LYS A 35 -4.03 7.16 35.13
N SER A 36 -2.87 7.35 34.50
CA SER A 36 -2.73 7.24 33.06
C SER A 36 -3.15 5.82 32.76
N ASN A 37 -4.34 5.65 32.20
CA ASN A 37 -4.91 4.37 31.84
C ASN A 37 -4.08 3.79 30.69
N LYS A 38 -2.88 3.27 31.02
CA LYS A 38 -1.92 2.68 30.08
C LYS A 38 -2.58 1.52 29.34
N GLU A 39 -3.52 0.84 30.00
CA GLU A 39 -4.36 -0.22 29.46
C GLU A 39 -5.37 0.34 28.46
N GLY A 40 -6.10 1.41 28.79
CA GLY A 40 -7.03 2.08 27.87
C GLY A 40 -6.35 2.67 26.62
N ALA A 41 -5.15 3.23 26.76
CA ALA A 41 -4.37 3.73 25.62
C ALA A 41 -3.85 2.59 24.72
N ALA A 42 -3.44 1.46 25.31
CA ALA A 42 -3.05 0.27 24.55
C ALA A 42 -4.24 -0.38 23.83
N VAL A 43 -5.41 -0.45 24.49
CA VAL A 43 -6.66 -0.95 23.88
C VAL A 43 -7.11 -0.05 22.73
N ALA A 44 -7.10 1.28 22.91
CA ALA A 44 -7.44 2.23 21.85
C ALA A 44 -6.50 2.10 20.63
N ARG A 45 -5.19 1.95 20.85
CA ARG A 45 -4.21 1.69 19.78
C ARG A 45 -4.43 0.35 19.10
N ARG A 46 -4.75 -0.71 19.84
CA ARG A 46 -5.07 -2.03 19.27
C ARG A 46 -6.33 -1.99 18.41
N SER A 47 -7.35 -1.27 18.87
CA SER A 47 -8.60 -1.07 18.12
C SER A 47 -8.40 -0.23 16.87
N SER A 48 -7.62 0.86 16.95
CA SER A 48 -7.30 1.67 15.77
C SER A 48 -6.43 0.92 14.77
N HIS A 49 -5.42 0.17 15.22
CA HIS A 49 -4.58 -0.67 14.37
C HIS A 49 -5.40 -1.77 13.68
N SER A 50 -6.31 -2.42 14.43
CA SER A 50 -7.22 -3.44 13.88
C SER A 50 -8.16 -2.85 12.83
N ALA A 51 -8.63 -1.61 13.02
CA ALA A 51 -9.48 -0.91 12.05
C ALA A 51 -8.72 -0.53 10.77
N VAL A 52 -7.49 -0.02 10.89
CA VAL A 52 -6.64 0.30 9.73
C VAL A 52 -6.36 -0.96 8.92
N GLU A 53 -5.98 -2.05 9.59
CA GLU A 53 -5.68 -3.30 8.90
C GLU A 53 -6.93 -3.93 8.27
N LYS A 54 -8.10 -3.86 8.92
CA LYS A 54 -9.37 -4.28 8.32
C LYS A 54 -9.63 -3.54 7.00
N ARG A 55 -9.49 -2.21 6.99
CA ARG A 55 -9.63 -1.39 5.79
C ARG A 55 -8.63 -1.77 4.70
N ARG A 56 -7.39 -2.12 5.07
CA ARG A 56 -6.37 -2.60 4.12
C ARG A 56 -6.79 -3.91 3.47
N ARG A 57 -7.32 -4.86 4.26
CA ARG A 57 -7.82 -6.15 3.75
C ARG A 57 -9.05 -5.98 2.86
N GLU A 58 -9.98 -5.10 3.22
CA GLU A 58 -11.15 -4.76 2.39
C GLU A 58 -10.69 -4.23 1.03
N LYS A 59 -9.83 -3.20 1.01
CA LYS A 59 -9.26 -2.67 -0.24
C LYS A 59 -8.57 -3.74 -1.08
N MET A 60 -7.83 -4.66 -0.46
CA MET A 60 -7.18 -5.75 -1.17
C MET A 60 -8.21 -6.71 -1.78
N ASN A 61 -9.23 -7.07 -1.02
CA ASN A 61 -10.30 -7.94 -1.49
C ASN A 61 -11.05 -7.33 -2.67
N ASP A 62 -11.36 -6.03 -2.61
CA ASP A 62 -12.03 -5.31 -3.70
C ASP A 62 -11.22 -5.40 -5.02
N LYS A 63 -9.88 -5.32 -4.93
CA LYS A 63 -9.02 -5.46 -6.11
C LYS A 63 -9.02 -6.87 -6.67
N ILE A 64 -9.04 -7.89 -5.81
CA ILE A 64 -9.11 -9.30 -6.24
C ILE A 64 -10.48 -9.59 -6.86
N GLU A 65 -11.56 -9.06 -6.29
CA GLU A 65 -12.91 -9.22 -6.84
C GLU A 65 -13.03 -8.53 -8.20
N ARG A 66 -12.54 -7.29 -8.32
CA ARG A 66 -12.53 -6.60 -9.61
C ARG A 66 -11.72 -7.35 -10.67
N LEU A 67 -10.62 -7.96 -10.26
CA LEU A 67 -9.78 -8.77 -11.14
C LEU A 67 -10.54 -10.00 -11.64
N LYS A 68 -11.27 -10.70 -10.76
CA LYS A 68 -12.12 -11.85 -11.11
C LYS A 68 -13.09 -11.54 -12.26
N ASP A 69 -13.73 -10.37 -12.24
CA ASP A 69 -14.69 -9.97 -13.28
C ASP A 69 -14.06 -9.72 -14.66
N LEU A 70 -12.77 -9.39 -14.70
CA LEU A 70 -12.04 -9.15 -15.94
C LEU A 70 -11.57 -10.45 -16.62
N LEU A 71 -11.55 -11.56 -15.88
CA LEU A 71 -10.99 -12.82 -16.38
C LEU A 71 -12.07 -13.68 -17.04
N PRO A 72 -11.87 -14.09 -18.30
CA PRO A 72 -12.82 -14.97 -18.99
C PRO A 72 -13.06 -16.29 -18.23
N ALA A 73 -12.00 -16.86 -17.66
CA ALA A 73 -12.06 -18.13 -16.92
C ALA A 73 -12.79 -18.04 -15.57
N CYS A 74 -12.96 -16.83 -15.02
CA CYS A 74 -13.65 -16.62 -13.74
C CYS A 74 -15.07 -16.08 -13.92
N ASN A 75 -15.50 -15.86 -15.16
CA ASN A 75 -16.80 -15.31 -15.47
C ASN A 75 -17.89 -16.39 -15.31
N PRO A 76 -18.94 -16.14 -14.50
CA PRO A 76 -20.02 -17.09 -14.27
C PRO A 76 -20.79 -17.48 -15.54
N TYR A 77 -20.76 -16.68 -16.62
CA TYR A 77 -21.45 -17.00 -17.86
C TYR A 77 -20.91 -18.24 -18.59
N TYR A 78 -19.65 -18.65 -18.32
CA TYR A 78 -19.02 -19.79 -18.98
C TYR A 78 -18.79 -20.99 -18.04
N SER A 79 -19.14 -20.87 -16.76
CA SER A 79 -18.91 -21.94 -15.76
C SER A 79 -20.12 -22.88 -15.69
N THR A 80 -20.09 -23.95 -16.48
CA THR A 80 -21.04 -25.05 -16.37
C THR A 80 -20.82 -25.81 -15.05
N SER A 81 -21.88 -25.84 -14.22
CA SER A 81 -22.02 -26.58 -12.95
C SER A 81 -21.39 -25.91 -11.70
N VAL A 82 -22.28 -25.61 -10.75
CA VAL A 82 -22.05 -25.17 -9.36
C VAL A 82 -21.21 -23.88 -9.19
N GLN A 83 -21.88 -22.77 -8.86
CA GLN A 83 -21.25 -21.51 -8.47
C GLN A 83 -20.52 -21.64 -7.12
N GLN A 84 -19.41 -22.36 -7.08
CA GLN A 84 -18.52 -22.32 -5.94
C GLN A 84 -17.77 -20.98 -5.91
N PRO A 85 -17.58 -20.35 -4.74
CA PRO A 85 -16.76 -19.16 -4.61
C PRO A 85 -15.34 -19.44 -5.14
N ILE A 86 -14.95 -18.73 -6.22
CA ILE A 86 -13.61 -18.89 -6.80
C ILE A 86 -12.57 -18.45 -5.77
N HIS A 87 -11.59 -19.32 -5.51
CA HIS A 87 -10.54 -19.05 -4.55
C HIS A 87 -9.61 -17.92 -5.02
N LYS A 88 -9.10 -17.09 -4.10
CA LYS A 88 -8.24 -15.94 -4.44
C LYS A 88 -7.01 -16.35 -5.24
N LEU A 89 -6.38 -17.46 -4.88
CA LEU A 89 -5.23 -18.00 -5.60
C LEU A 89 -5.58 -18.33 -7.06
N SER A 90 -6.76 -18.89 -7.30
CA SER A 90 -7.23 -19.22 -8.66
C SER A 90 -7.44 -17.96 -9.49
N VAL A 91 -7.98 -16.88 -8.90
CA VAL A 91 -8.10 -15.59 -9.57
C VAL A 91 -6.72 -15.04 -9.95
N LEU A 92 -5.76 -15.09 -9.03
CA LEU A 92 -4.40 -14.62 -9.31
C LEU A 92 -3.73 -15.43 -10.41
N GLN A 93 -3.86 -16.76 -10.38
CA GLN A 93 -3.29 -17.63 -11.42
C GLN A 93 -3.93 -17.36 -12.79
N ALA A 94 -5.26 -17.35 -12.86
CA ALA A 94 -5.99 -17.04 -14.09
C ALA A 94 -5.65 -15.65 -14.64
N SER A 95 -5.29 -14.69 -13.78
CA SER A 95 -4.83 -13.36 -14.20
C SER A 95 -3.48 -13.39 -14.87
N ILE A 96 -2.54 -14.15 -14.31
CA ILE A 96 -1.21 -14.33 -14.89
C ILE A 96 -1.35 -14.96 -16.28
N ASP A 97 -2.14 -16.02 -16.38
CA ASP A 97 -2.37 -16.75 -17.62
C ASP A 97 -3.03 -15.86 -18.68
N TYR A 98 -4.05 -15.08 -18.28
CA TYR A 98 -4.76 -14.19 -19.20
C TYR A 98 -3.87 -13.05 -19.71
N ILE A 99 -3.07 -12.41 -18.85
CA ILE A 99 -2.10 -11.39 -19.28
C ILE A 99 -1.07 -12.01 -20.25
N GLY A 100 -0.58 -13.21 -19.96
CA GLY A 100 0.32 -13.94 -20.85
C GLY A 100 -0.31 -14.19 -22.23
N GLN A 101 -1.58 -14.61 -22.25
CA GLN A 101 -2.33 -14.80 -23.48
C GLN A 101 -2.50 -13.49 -24.26
N LEU A 102 -2.82 -12.39 -23.58
CA LEU A 102 -2.95 -11.06 -24.20
C LEU A 102 -1.63 -10.60 -24.84
N HIS A 103 -0.50 -10.77 -24.15
CA HIS A 103 0.82 -10.47 -24.71
C HIS A 103 1.09 -11.29 -25.97
N HIS A 104 0.81 -12.60 -25.94
CA HIS A 104 0.99 -13.45 -27.11
C HIS A 104 0.09 -13.03 -28.28
N GLN A 105 -1.16 -12.68 -28.01
CA GLN A 105 -2.08 -12.17 -29.02
C GLN A 105 -1.60 -10.85 -29.64
N LEU A 106 -0.99 -9.97 -28.84
CA LEU A 106 -0.41 -8.72 -29.34
C LEU A 106 0.83 -8.99 -30.22
N GLU A 107 1.67 -9.94 -29.85
CA GLU A 107 2.82 -10.36 -30.66
C GLU A 107 2.42 -10.86 -32.05
N MET A 108 1.30 -11.58 -32.13
CA MET A 108 0.81 -12.12 -33.40
C MET A 108 0.11 -11.06 -34.26
N ARG A 109 -0.46 -10.02 -33.65
CA ARG A 109 -1.25 -9.00 -34.36
C ARG A 109 -0.47 -7.75 -34.72
N LEU A 110 0.57 -7.41 -33.96
CA LEU A 110 1.31 -6.16 -34.14
C LEU A 110 2.54 -6.34 -35.03
N PRO A 111 2.91 -5.31 -35.81
CA PRO A 111 4.19 -5.29 -36.51
C PRO A 111 5.36 -5.44 -35.54
N LYS A 112 6.42 -6.16 -35.97
CA LYS A 112 7.61 -6.44 -35.13
C LYS A 112 8.34 -5.18 -34.66
N ASP A 113 8.26 -4.10 -35.43
CA ASP A 113 8.89 -2.82 -35.11
C ASP A 113 8.08 -1.96 -34.12
N SER A 114 6.89 -2.43 -33.73
CA SER A 114 6.04 -1.72 -32.78
C SER A 114 6.77 -1.50 -31.45
N PRO A 115 6.82 -0.26 -30.93
CA PRO A 115 7.46 0.02 -29.65
C PRO A 115 6.81 -0.77 -28.50
N LEU A 116 5.51 -1.04 -28.60
CA LEU A 116 4.77 -1.84 -27.60
C LEU A 116 5.31 -3.28 -27.50
N LEU A 117 5.79 -3.85 -28.60
CA LEU A 117 6.36 -5.20 -28.60
C LEU A 117 7.69 -5.26 -27.86
N LYS A 118 8.50 -4.21 -27.99
CA LYS A 118 9.75 -4.05 -27.25
C LYS A 118 9.47 -3.98 -25.76
N ASP A 119 8.46 -3.22 -25.35
CA ASP A 119 8.03 -3.13 -23.95
C ASP A 119 7.58 -4.49 -23.40
N ILE A 120 6.79 -5.25 -24.17
CA ILE A 120 6.35 -6.61 -23.81
C ILE A 120 7.56 -7.54 -23.62
N SER A 121 8.55 -7.50 -24.52
CA SER A 121 9.78 -8.29 -24.37
C SER A 121 10.57 -7.91 -23.11
N ALA A 122 10.70 -6.61 -22.83
CA ALA A 122 11.41 -6.12 -21.64
C ALA A 122 10.70 -6.56 -20.34
N ILE A 123 9.36 -6.53 -20.32
CA ILE A 123 8.57 -7.03 -19.18
C ILE A 123 8.80 -8.54 -19.00
N ARG A 124 8.80 -9.32 -20.09
CA ARG A 124 9.06 -10.77 -20.06
C ARG A 124 10.45 -11.08 -19.50
N ASP A 125 11.48 -10.36 -19.94
CA ASP A 125 12.86 -10.58 -19.48
C ASP A 125 13.03 -10.25 -17.99
N ARG A 126 12.38 -9.19 -17.52
CA ARG A 126 12.34 -8.84 -16.08
C ARG A 126 11.65 -9.93 -15.27
N LEU A 127 10.56 -10.52 -15.78
CA LEU A 127 9.86 -11.61 -15.10
C LEU A 127 10.72 -12.87 -15.00
N LYS A 128 11.43 -13.24 -16.08
CA LYS A 128 12.38 -14.37 -16.08
C LYS A 128 13.48 -14.17 -15.05
N LYS A 129 14.10 -12.98 -15.04
CA LYS A 129 15.14 -12.63 -14.06
C LYS A 129 14.63 -12.73 -12.62
N ASN A 130 13.40 -12.29 -12.37
CA ASN A 130 12.82 -12.38 -11.03
C ASN A 130 12.58 -13.84 -10.61
N GLN A 131 12.18 -14.73 -11.52
CA GLN A 131 12.03 -16.15 -11.20
C GLN A 131 13.36 -16.83 -10.83
N GLU A 132 14.44 -16.53 -11.56
CA GLU A 132 15.79 -17.05 -11.25
C GLU A 132 16.33 -16.59 -9.89
N VAL A 133 15.84 -15.47 -9.36
CA VAL A 133 16.20 -14.96 -8.03
C VAL A 133 15.48 -15.73 -6.91
N PHE A 134 14.28 -16.27 -7.17
CA PHE A 134 13.52 -17.04 -6.18
C PHE A 134 13.90 -18.53 -6.13
N GLU A 135 14.61 -19.06 -7.14
CA GLU A 135 15.11 -20.44 -7.15
C GLU A 135 16.57 -20.60 -6.64
N LYS A 136 17.20 -19.53 -6.15
CA LYS A 136 18.51 -19.54 -5.49
C LYS A 136 18.38 -19.30 -3.99
#